data_AF-A0A450ZQV9-F1
#
_entry.id   AF-A0A450ZQV9-F1
#
_cell.length_a   1.000
_cell.length_b   1.000
_cell.length_c   1.000
_cell.angle_alpha   90.00
_cell.angle_beta   90.00
_cell.angle_gamma   90.00
#
_symmetry.space_group_name_H-M   'P 1'
#
loop_
_entity.id
_entity.type
_entity.pdbx_description
1 polymer ?
#
loop_
_entity_poly.entity_id
_entity_poly.type
_entity_poly.pdbx_seq_one_letter_code
_entity_poly.pdbx_strand_id
1 'polypeptide(L)' 'MNQFTVILEQDEDGAWVSGCPLIPGCISQGKTRTDAIANIRETIRLCLEVRAEREMASNIETLQLEIAA' A
#
# COMPACT_ATOMS: atom_id res chain seq x y z
N MET A 1 -8.33 13.45 7.89
CA MET A 1 -7.35 12.40 8.20
C MET A 1 -7.82 11.17 7.44
N ASN A 2 -7.04 10.70 6.47
CA ASN A 2 -7.48 9.63 5.56
C ASN A 2 -6.92 8.30 6.06
N GLN A 3 -7.74 7.26 6.00
CA GLN A 3 -7.35 5.89 6.33
C GLN A 3 -7.09 5.11 5.04
N PHE A 4 -6.02 4.32 5.03
CA PHE A 4 -5.65 3.46 3.90
C PHE A 4 -5.49 2.03 4.39
N THR A 5 -6.10 1.10 3.67
CA THR A 5 -5.82 -0.32 3.85
C THR A 5 -4.47 -0.62 3.22
N VAL A 6 -3.59 -1.27 4.00
CA VAL A 6 -2.31 -1.76 3.53
C VAL A 6 -2.25 -3.27 3.66
N ILE A 7 -1.74 -3.92 2.62
CA ILE A 7 -1.30 -5.31 2.67
C ILE A 7 0.12 -5.30 3.20
N LEU A 8 0.41 -6.22 4.12
CA LEU A 8 1.72 -6.40 4.70
C LEU A 8 2.04 -7.88 4.69
N GLU A 9 3.11 -8.24 3.99
CA GLU A 9 3.56 -9.60 3.76
C GLU A 9 5.01 -9.72 4.22
N GLN A 10 5.37 -10.89 4.74
CA GLN A 10 6.77 -11.21 5.05
C GLN A 10 7.23 -12.28 4.05
N ASP A 11 8.34 -12.01 3.37
CA ASP A 11 8.91 -12.95 2.39
C ASP A 11 9.73 -14.06 3.06
N GLU A 12 10.23 -14.99 2.23
CA GLU A 12 11.00 -16.16 2.68
C GLU A 12 12.34 -15.79 3.35
N ASP A 13 12.90 -14.62 3.04
CA ASP A 13 14.13 -14.08 3.62
C ASP A 13 13.87 -13.26 4.90
N GLY A 14 12.60 -13.14 5.30
CA GLY A 14 12.16 -12.42 6.49
C GLY A 14 12.02 -10.91 6.31
N ALA A 15 12.18 -10.38 5.10
CA ALA A 15 11.91 -8.99 4.80
C ALA A 15 10.39 -8.74 4.70
N TRP A 16 9.98 -7.52 5.02
CA TRP A 16 8.58 -7.13 5.02
C TRP A 16 8.28 -6.30 3.79
N VAL A 17 7.35 -6.77 2.96
CA VAL A 17 6.83 -6.07 1.79
C VAL A 17 5.45 -5.51 2.13
N SER A 18 5.18 -4.29 1.70
CA SER A 18 3.97 -3.56 2.01
C SER A 18 3.41 -2.90 0.76
N GLY A 19 2.09 -2.85 0.64
CA GLY A 19 1.44 -2.22 -0.50
C GLY A 19 0.05 -1.69 -0.18
N CYS A 20 -0.40 -0.69 -0.92
CA CYS A 20 -1.76 -0.15 -0.81
C CYS A 20 -2.60 -0.55 -2.03
N PRO A 21 -3.64 -1.41 -1.89
CA PRO A 21 -4.46 -1.85 -3.02
C PRO A 21 -5.15 -0.71 -3.78
N LEU A 22 -5.51 0.37 -3.07
CA LEU A 22 -6.16 1.55 -3.64
C LEU A 22 -5.21 2.41 -4.49
N ILE A 23 -3.90 2.19 -4.40
CA ILE A 23 -2.89 2.98 -5.11
C ILE A 23 -1.96 2.01 -5.86
N PRO A 24 -2.26 1.66 -7.12
CA PRO A 24 -1.43 0.77 -7.91
C PRO A 24 0.00 1.28 -7.99
N GLY A 25 0.94 0.33 -7.86
CA GLY A 25 2.37 0.60 -7.83
C GLY A 25 2.88 1.20 -6.51
N CYS A 26 2.01 1.48 -5.54
CA CYS A 26 2.43 1.89 -4.20
C CYS A 26 2.91 0.66 -3.42
N ILE A 27 4.18 0.32 -3.62
CA ILE A 27 4.86 -0.80 -2.96
C ILE A 27 6.06 -0.22 -2.18
N SER A 28 6.28 -0.74 -0.99
CA SER A 28 7.40 -0.38 -0.12
C SER A 28 7.88 -1.61 0.65
N GLN A 29 9.08 -1.56 1.21
CA GLN A 29 9.65 -2.68 1.97
C GLN A 29 10.41 -2.21 3.20
N GLY A 30 10.58 -3.10 4.19
CA GLY A 30 11.33 -2.84 5.41
C GLY A 30 11.97 -4.10 5.96
N LYS A 31 13.06 -3.94 6.72
CA LYS A 31 13.72 -5.08 7.40
C LYS A 31 12.89 -5.60 8.57
N THR A 32 12.08 -4.74 9.17
CA THR A 32 11.15 -5.08 10.24
C THR A 32 9.73 -4.67 9.86
N ARG A 33 8.75 -5.27 10.55
CA ARG A 33 7.34 -4.91 10.42
C ARG A 33 7.10 -3.41 10.62
N THR A 34 7.76 -2.83 11.61
CA THR A 34 7.64 -1.40 11.94
C THR A 34 8.24 -0.53 10.84
N ASP A 35 9.39 -0.92 10.30
CA ASP A 35 10.04 -0.18 9.20
C ASP A 35 9.16 -0.20 7.95
N ALA A 36 8.59 -1.36 7.59
CA ALA A 36 7.70 -1.46 6.43
C ALA A 36 6.46 -0.56 6.59
N ILE A 37 5.88 -0.47 7.80
CA ILE A 37 4.76 0.43 8.10
C ILE A 37 5.18 1.91 8.01
N ALA A 38 6.36 2.26 8.51
CA ALA A 38 6.88 3.62 8.40
C ALA A 38 7.09 4.01 6.93
N ASN A 39 7.73 3.12 6.16
CA ASN A 39 8.07 3.34 4.77
C ASN A 39 6.82 3.44 3.88
N ILE A 40 5.84 2.53 4.03
CA ILE A 40 4.61 2.60 3.21
C ILE A 40 3.80 3.87 3.49
N ARG A 41 3.85 4.41 4.71
CA ARG A 41 3.18 5.67 5.04
C ARG A 41 3.78 6.84 4.25
N GLU A 42 5.10 6.89 4.10
CA GLU A 42 5.76 7.89 3.25
C GLU A 42 5.49 7.64 1.76
N THR A 43 5.55 6.39 1.31
CA THR A 43 5.27 6.03 -0.09
C THR A 43 3.84 6.42 -0.49
N ILE A 44 2.83 6.16 0.35
CA ILE A 44 1.44 6.57 0.10
C ILE A 44 1.35 8.09 -0.07
N ARG A 45 2.01 8.86 0.81
CA ARG A 45 2.02 10.33 0.72
C ARG A 45 2.61 10.79 -0.63
N LEU A 46 3.77 10.27 -1.01
CA LEU A 46 4.44 10.61 -2.26
C LEU A 46 3.61 10.21 -3.49
N CYS A 47 2.98 9.04 -3.46
CA CYS A 47 2.11 8.61 -4.55
C CYS A 47 0.91 9.54 -4.73
N LEU A 48 0.29 10.01 -3.65
CA LEU A 48 -0.82 10.95 -3.71
C LEU A 48 -0.39 12.31 -4.27
N GLU A 49 0.78 12.79 -3.87
CA GLU A 49 1.36 14.05 -4.38
C GLU A 49 1.59 13.97 -5.89
N VAL A 50 2.30 12.95 -6.36
CA VAL A 50 2.57 12.75 -7.81
C VAL A 50 1.28 12.58 -8.61
N ARG A 51 0.28 11.87 -8.07
CA ARG A 51 -1.01 11.67 -8.76
C ARG A 51 -1.81 12.95 -8.87
N ALA A 52 -1.76 13.80 -7.83
CA ALA A 52 -2.39 15.12 -7.86
C ALA A 52 -1.71 16.04 -8.88
N GLU A 53 -0.37 16.04 -8.96
CA GLU A 53 0.40 16.84 -9.92
C GLU A 53 0.17 16.43 -11.38
N ARG A 54 -0.01 15.13 -11.63
CA ARG A 54 -0.13 14.56 -12.98
C ARG A 54 -1.58 14.31 -13.42
N GLU A 55 -2.56 14.78 -12.66
CA GLU A 55 -4.00 14.55 -12.90
C GLU A 55 -4.35 13.06 -13.14
N MET A 56 -3.65 12.17 -12.43
CA MET A 56 -3.83 10.73 -12.60
C MET A 56 -5.02 10.23 -11.79
N ALA A 57 -6.19 10.20 -12.42
CA ALA A 57 -7.36 9.51 -11.87
C ALA A 57 -7.13 7.98 -11.86
N SER A 58 -7.63 7.32 -10.82
CA SER A 58 -7.65 5.85 -10.78
C SER A 58 -9.06 5.38 -10.45
N ASN A 59 -9.63 4.60 -11.37
CA ASN A 59 -10.94 3.99 -11.22
C ASN A 59 -10.76 2.60 -10.62
N ILE A 60 -10.49 2.55 -9.32
CA ILE A 60 -10.19 1.31 -8.61
C ILE A 60 -11.22 1.09 -7.53
N GLU A 61 -11.91 -0.04 -7.64
CA GLU A 61 -12.86 -0.52 -6.66
C GLU A 61 -12.21 -1.64 -5.85
N THR A 62 -12.26 -1.56 -4.53
CA THR A 62 -11.77 -2.63 -3.64
C THR A 62 -12.98 -3.27 -2.98
N LEU A 63 -13.15 -4.58 -3.18
CA LEU A 63 -14.25 -5.37 -2.65
C LEU A 63 -13.70 -6.47 -1.74
N GLN A 64 -14.30 -6.62 -0.55
CA GLN A 64 -14.07 -7.76 0.34
C GLN A 64 -15.26 -8.71 0.17
N LEU A 65 -15.01 -9.95 -0.25
CA LEU A 65 -16.04 -10.96 -0.47
C LEU A 65 -15.86 -12.11 0.52
N GLU A 66 -16.94 -12.50 1.17
CA GLU A 66 -16.96 -13.71 2.00
C GLU A 66 -17.31 -14.92 1.13
N ILE A 67 -16.49 -15.97 1.20
CA ILE A 67 -16.71 -17.24 0.48
C ILE A 67 -17.00 -18.32 1.53
N ALA A 68 -18.12 -19.02 1.39
CA ALA A 68 -18.39 -20.24 2.17
C ALA A 68 -17.65 -21.42 1.51
N ALA A 69 -16.91 -22.19 2.32
CA ALA A 69 -16.14 -23.35 1.89
C ALA A 69 -17.03 -24.59 1.67
#